data_AF-A0A520CC46-F1
#
_entry.id   AF-A0A520CC46-F1
#
_cell.length_a   1.000
_cell.length_b   1.000
_cell.length_c   1.000
_cell.angle_alpha   90.00
_cell.angle_beta   90.00
_cell.angle_gamma   90.00
#
_symmetry.space_group_name_H-M   'P 1'
#
loop_
_entity.id
_entity.type
_entity.pdbx_description
1 polymer ?
#
loop_
_entity_poly.entity_id
_entity_poly.type
_entity_poly.pdbx_seq_one_letter_code
_entity_poly.pdbx_strand_id
1 'polypeptide(L)'
;MSSYLTHLEELGRVKEIAKLINTHAKDLLAIEPPVQFLMAGYPSTKYFYELTSSSERLSEDPNLNGLNWSEIHTQSQLIANAVKNISSILQNRPDLPDAIASNLNKLNIDSQDLDNLCREKAIKEQDSFKSSLSVAFDENKDLRQKIKELNDYLNISSQEVDSLKSKVDLAIKEKTADLENTAATVTNKYIDFDDQMKSKEEQINNMLGRVSGATISKEFSISGIKELNLYYNFRKWVIGLLAMIPGVIVFLIFFAGQVTILSTEFFLRLSLIVSLVALTTYLARESSKHRTLGNKYTQTGLYLNTLDPYLESLEILERNKIKSELALKLFFSLDDKDNSDSMPINPQEVINK
;
A
#
# COMPACT_ATOMS: atom_id res chain seq x y z
N MET A 1 59.47 -3.63 -24.93
CA MET A 1 60.59 -2.68 -25.14
C MET A 1 61.95 -3.37 -25.22
N SER A 2 62.34 -4.26 -24.30
CA SER A 2 63.61 -4.99 -24.36
C SER A 2 63.81 -5.79 -25.67
N SER A 3 62.77 -6.52 -26.13
CA SER A 3 62.78 -7.26 -27.41
C SER A 3 62.91 -6.40 -28.67
N TYR A 4 62.63 -5.09 -28.59
CA TYR A 4 62.65 -4.18 -29.74
C TYR A 4 64.04 -3.55 -29.92
N LEU A 5 64.78 -3.35 -28.83
CA LEU A 5 66.14 -2.81 -28.84
C LEU A 5 67.16 -3.86 -29.33
N THR A 6 66.99 -5.14 -28.96
CA THR A 6 67.77 -6.24 -29.52
C THR A 6 67.54 -6.40 -31.03
N HIS A 7 66.32 -6.15 -31.52
CA HIS A 7 66.02 -6.17 -32.95
C HIS A 7 66.81 -5.13 -33.77
N LEU A 8 66.98 -3.92 -33.24
CA LEU A 8 67.68 -2.83 -33.93
C LEU A 8 69.19 -3.05 -34.01
N GLU A 9 69.80 -3.62 -32.96
CA GLU A 9 71.24 -3.92 -32.93
C GLU A 9 71.61 -5.04 -33.92
N GLU A 10 70.69 -5.97 -34.17
CA GLU A 10 70.86 -7.13 -35.04
C GLU A 10 70.63 -6.81 -36.51
N LEU A 11 69.66 -5.93 -36.82
CA LEU A 11 69.52 -5.32 -38.14
C LEU A 11 70.79 -4.56 -38.54
N GLY A 12 71.48 -3.96 -37.57
CA GLY A 12 72.80 -3.35 -37.75
C GLY A 12 73.86 -4.36 -38.21
N ARG A 13 73.93 -5.53 -37.56
CA ARG A 13 74.89 -6.60 -37.92
C ARG A 13 74.59 -7.25 -39.27
N VAL A 14 73.32 -7.47 -39.61
CA VAL A 14 72.94 -8.00 -40.94
C VAL A 14 73.33 -7.02 -42.05
N LYS A 15 73.12 -5.72 -41.84
CA LYS A 15 73.59 -4.67 -42.76
C LYS A 15 75.10 -4.65 -42.88
N GLU A 16 75.83 -4.85 -41.79
CA GLU A 16 77.29 -4.87 -41.78
C GLU A 16 77.83 -6.08 -42.57
N ILE A 17 77.26 -7.27 -42.37
CA ILE A 17 77.63 -8.48 -43.12
C ILE A 17 77.27 -8.35 -44.60
N ALA A 18 76.07 -7.85 -44.95
CA ALA A 18 75.69 -7.61 -46.35
C ALA A 18 76.63 -6.61 -47.04
N LYS A 19 77.07 -5.56 -46.33
CA LYS A 19 78.05 -4.60 -46.81
C LYS A 19 79.43 -5.22 -47.01
N LEU A 20 79.85 -6.12 -46.11
CA LEU A 20 81.12 -6.85 -46.20
C LEU A 20 81.12 -7.81 -47.39
N ILE A 21 80.02 -8.53 -47.62
CA ILE A 21 79.80 -9.39 -48.78
C ILE A 21 79.84 -8.57 -50.08
N ASN A 22 79.16 -7.43 -50.15
CA ASN A 22 79.16 -6.56 -51.32
C ASN A 22 80.56 -5.99 -51.60
N THR A 23 81.31 -5.63 -50.55
CA THR A 23 82.69 -5.13 -50.68
C THR A 23 83.62 -6.22 -51.24
N HIS A 24 83.58 -7.43 -50.68
CA HIS A 24 84.39 -8.55 -51.20
C HIS A 24 83.95 -9.04 -52.59
N ALA A 25 82.67 -8.96 -52.92
CA ALA A 25 82.18 -9.24 -54.27
C ALA A 25 82.70 -8.21 -55.29
N LYS A 26 82.77 -6.93 -54.91
CA LYS A 26 83.38 -5.86 -55.72
C LYS A 26 84.89 -6.05 -55.87
N ASP A 27 85.58 -6.45 -54.81
CA ASP A 27 87.02 -6.75 -54.84
C ASP A 27 87.32 -7.93 -55.79
N LEU A 28 86.47 -8.97 -55.80
CA LEU A 28 86.56 -10.10 -56.72
C LEU A 28 86.29 -9.71 -58.19
N LEU A 29 85.42 -8.72 -58.43
CA LEU A 29 85.15 -8.16 -59.77
C LEU A 29 86.28 -7.24 -60.28
N ALA A 30 87.06 -6.65 -59.36
CA ALA A 30 88.14 -5.70 -59.66
C ALA A 30 89.49 -6.35 -60.01
N ILE A 31 89.62 -7.68 -59.90
CA ILE A 31 90.81 -8.41 -60.35
C ILE A 31 90.86 -8.35 -61.90
N GLU A 32 92.03 -7.94 -62.42
CA GLU A 32 92.33 -7.54 -63.81
C GLU A 32 91.72 -8.37 -64.98
N PRO A 33 91.70 -7.82 -66.21
CA PRO A 33 90.83 -8.25 -67.32
C PRO A 33 90.91 -9.71 -67.81
N PRO A 34 92.00 -10.50 -67.68
CA PRO A 34 91.97 -11.85 -68.24
C PRO A 34 91.00 -12.80 -67.52
N VAL A 35 90.52 -12.47 -66.31
CA VAL A 35 89.54 -13.30 -65.58
C VAL A 35 88.09 -12.99 -65.99
N GLN A 36 87.77 -11.73 -66.30
CA GLN A 36 86.43 -11.35 -66.77
C GLN A 36 86.06 -12.03 -68.10
N PHE A 37 87.05 -12.26 -68.97
CA PHE A 37 86.84 -12.97 -70.24
C PHE A 37 86.68 -14.50 -70.08
N LEU A 38 87.25 -15.10 -69.02
CA LEU A 38 87.10 -16.53 -68.72
C LEU A 38 85.80 -16.86 -67.98
N MET A 39 85.18 -15.88 -67.32
CA MET A 39 83.92 -16.09 -66.59
C MET A 39 82.65 -15.93 -67.45
N ALA A 40 82.74 -15.29 -68.63
CA ALA A 40 81.59 -15.05 -69.51
C ALA A 40 80.94 -16.34 -70.07
N GLY A 41 81.58 -17.51 -69.92
CA GLY A 41 81.04 -18.81 -70.33
C GLY A 41 80.61 -19.73 -69.18
N TYR A 42 80.76 -19.34 -67.91
CA TYR A 42 80.47 -20.21 -66.77
C TYR A 42 79.20 -19.79 -66.00
N PRO A 43 78.38 -20.75 -65.54
CA PRO A 43 77.18 -20.48 -64.74
C PRO A 43 77.45 -19.74 -63.42
N SER A 44 78.72 -19.60 -63.00
CA SER A 44 79.15 -18.86 -61.83
C SER A 44 78.85 -17.35 -61.88
N THR A 45 78.81 -16.74 -63.06
CA THR A 45 78.49 -15.29 -63.20
C THR A 45 77.06 -14.97 -62.80
N LYS A 46 76.10 -15.83 -63.16
CA LYS A 46 74.70 -15.70 -62.78
C LYS A 46 74.53 -15.71 -61.26
N TYR A 47 75.22 -16.63 -60.58
CA TYR A 47 75.19 -16.70 -59.11
C TYR A 47 75.85 -15.49 -58.44
N PHE A 48 76.91 -14.92 -59.02
CA PHE A 48 77.53 -13.68 -58.53
C PHE A 48 76.59 -12.47 -58.67
N TYR A 49 75.85 -12.36 -59.78
CA TYR A 49 74.84 -11.32 -59.97
C TYR A 49 73.63 -11.50 -59.03
N GLU A 50 73.22 -12.74 -58.76
CA GLU A 50 72.17 -13.03 -57.77
C GLU A 50 72.64 -12.71 -56.34
N LEU A 51 73.91 -12.94 -56.01
CA LEU A 51 74.49 -12.62 -54.70
C LEU A 51 74.61 -11.10 -54.47
N THR A 52 75.09 -10.38 -55.48
CA THR A 52 75.23 -8.92 -55.43
C THR A 52 73.86 -8.24 -55.38
N SER A 53 72.91 -8.61 -56.24
CA SER A 53 71.56 -8.03 -56.21
C SER A 53 70.78 -8.36 -54.92
N SER A 54 70.97 -9.55 -54.33
CA SER A 54 70.33 -9.91 -53.05
C SER A 54 70.95 -9.17 -51.87
N SER A 55 72.28 -9.02 -51.82
CA SER A 55 72.97 -8.24 -50.78
C SER A 55 72.69 -6.73 -50.88
N GLU A 56 72.59 -6.20 -52.10
CA GLU A 56 72.28 -4.79 -52.36
C GLU A 56 70.85 -4.46 -51.92
N ARG A 57 69.87 -5.33 -52.22
CA ARG A 57 68.48 -5.21 -51.72
C ARG A 57 68.36 -5.22 -50.20
N LEU A 58 69.14 -6.04 -49.50
CA LEU A 58 69.19 -6.07 -48.03
C LEU A 58 69.88 -4.84 -47.44
N SER A 59 70.80 -4.21 -48.18
CA SER A 59 71.55 -3.04 -47.71
C SER A 59 70.83 -1.70 -47.94
N GLU A 60 70.01 -1.61 -49.00
CA GLU A 60 69.37 -0.35 -49.43
C GLU A 60 67.96 -0.14 -48.89
N ASP A 61 67.26 -1.15 -48.37
CA ASP A 61 65.91 -0.97 -47.82
C ASP A 61 65.96 -0.25 -46.44
N PRO A 62 65.41 0.98 -46.32
CA PRO A 62 65.44 1.73 -45.08
C PRO A 62 64.36 1.28 -44.08
N ASN A 63 63.43 0.40 -44.45
CA ASN A 63 62.29 0.01 -43.61
C ASN A 63 62.09 -1.51 -43.50
N LEU A 64 63.04 -2.18 -42.85
CA LEU A 64 63.01 -3.63 -42.56
C LEU A 64 61.92 -4.07 -41.55
N ASN A 65 61.16 -3.14 -40.96
CA ASN A 65 60.07 -3.45 -40.00
C ASN A 65 58.88 -4.20 -40.62
N GLY A 66 58.82 -4.31 -41.95
CA GLY A 66 57.78 -5.03 -42.69
C GLY A 66 58.27 -6.28 -43.43
N LEU A 67 59.57 -6.60 -43.38
CA LEU A 67 60.08 -7.82 -44.01
C LEU A 67 59.74 -9.03 -43.15
N ASN A 68 59.02 -9.98 -43.74
CA ASN A 68 58.66 -11.22 -43.09
C ASN A 68 59.95 -12.02 -42.78
N TRP A 69 60.13 -12.52 -41.56
CA TRP A 69 61.28 -13.36 -41.20
C TRP A 69 61.46 -14.56 -42.13
N SER A 70 60.37 -15.05 -42.73
CA SER A 70 60.39 -16.04 -43.81
C SER A 70 61.18 -15.57 -45.04
N GLU A 71 61.04 -14.32 -45.45
CA GLU A 71 61.75 -13.74 -46.61
C GLU A 71 63.23 -13.51 -46.30
N ILE A 72 63.55 -13.02 -45.10
CA ILE A 72 64.94 -12.86 -44.63
C ILE A 72 65.64 -14.23 -44.57
N HIS A 73 64.98 -15.26 -44.05
CA HIS A 73 65.52 -16.62 -44.01
C HIS A 73 65.72 -17.18 -45.43
N THR A 74 64.77 -16.96 -46.33
CA THR A 74 64.87 -17.41 -47.74
C THR A 74 66.05 -16.75 -48.45
N GLN A 75 66.26 -15.44 -48.25
CA GLN A 75 67.40 -14.74 -48.84
C GLN A 75 68.74 -15.15 -48.22
N SER A 76 68.79 -15.36 -46.90
CA SER A 76 69.98 -15.90 -46.22
C SER A 76 70.37 -17.28 -46.75
N GLN A 77 69.39 -18.17 -46.97
CA GLN A 77 69.60 -19.49 -47.57
C GLN A 77 70.13 -19.42 -49.01
N LEU A 78 69.63 -18.49 -49.82
CA LEU A 78 70.13 -18.27 -51.18
C LEU A 78 71.59 -17.81 -51.18
N ILE A 79 71.95 -16.87 -50.29
CA ILE A 79 73.33 -16.39 -50.12
C ILE A 79 74.25 -17.52 -49.67
N ALA A 80 73.86 -18.30 -48.64
CA ALA A 80 74.64 -19.42 -48.15
C ALA A 80 74.87 -20.49 -49.24
N ASN A 81 73.84 -20.81 -50.03
CA ASN A 81 73.95 -21.75 -51.15
C ASN A 81 74.87 -21.24 -52.27
N ALA A 82 74.78 -19.96 -52.61
CA ALA A 82 75.64 -19.35 -53.61
C ALA A 82 77.11 -19.29 -53.14
N VAL A 83 77.38 -18.95 -51.87
CA VAL A 83 78.73 -19.01 -51.27
C VAL A 83 79.28 -20.44 -51.29
N LYS A 84 78.47 -21.44 -50.93
CA LYS A 84 78.85 -22.86 -50.97
C LYS A 84 79.19 -23.33 -52.39
N ASN A 85 78.41 -22.90 -53.39
CA ASN A 85 78.65 -23.20 -54.80
C ASN A 85 79.90 -22.49 -55.34
N ILE A 86 80.14 -21.24 -54.96
CA ILE A 86 81.36 -20.51 -55.35
C ILE A 86 82.59 -21.15 -54.69
N SER A 87 82.50 -21.54 -53.42
CA SER A 87 83.56 -22.26 -52.70
C SER A 87 83.89 -23.60 -53.35
N SER A 88 82.90 -24.39 -53.79
CA SER A 88 83.13 -25.70 -54.43
C SER A 88 83.73 -25.58 -55.83
N ILE A 89 83.41 -24.50 -56.56
CA ILE A 89 84.01 -24.21 -57.87
C ILE A 89 85.47 -23.76 -57.73
N LEU A 90 85.79 -22.97 -56.69
CA LEU A 90 87.13 -22.42 -56.49
C LEU A 90 88.12 -23.41 -55.86
N GLN A 91 87.68 -24.39 -55.07
CA GLN A 91 88.53 -25.48 -54.56
C GLN A 91 89.15 -26.35 -55.67
N ASN A 92 88.61 -26.31 -56.89
CA ASN A 92 89.13 -27.04 -58.06
C ASN A 92 90.17 -26.25 -58.89
N ARG A 93 90.64 -25.07 -58.42
CA ARG A 93 91.72 -24.30 -59.05
C ARG A 93 92.98 -24.28 -58.17
N PRO A 94 94.12 -24.87 -58.60
CA PRO A 94 95.34 -24.98 -57.79
C PRO A 94 96.20 -23.69 -57.68
N ASP A 95 95.80 -22.61 -58.34
CA ASP A 95 96.54 -21.36 -58.52
C ASP A 95 95.84 -20.15 -57.87
N LEU A 96 95.09 -20.40 -56.78
CA LEU A 96 94.41 -19.36 -56.00
C LEU A 96 95.32 -18.80 -54.87
N PRO A 97 95.49 -17.48 -54.74
CA PRO A 97 96.25 -16.87 -53.64
C PRO A 97 95.66 -17.22 -52.26
N ASP A 98 96.51 -17.59 -51.29
CA ASP A 98 96.12 -18.01 -49.92
C ASP A 98 95.17 -17.02 -49.21
N ALA A 99 95.26 -15.73 -49.52
CA ALA A 99 94.39 -14.68 -49.00
C ALA A 99 92.91 -14.85 -49.43
N ILE A 100 92.66 -15.34 -50.64
CA ILE A 100 91.30 -15.57 -51.17
C ILE A 100 90.70 -16.83 -50.53
N ALA A 101 91.49 -17.88 -50.33
CA ALA A 101 91.05 -19.10 -49.64
C ALA A 101 90.69 -18.83 -48.16
N SER A 102 91.46 -17.99 -47.47
CA SER A 102 91.16 -17.57 -46.09
C SER A 102 89.85 -16.77 -45.98
N ASN A 103 89.64 -15.81 -46.88
CA ASN A 103 88.42 -14.99 -46.89
C ASN A 103 87.16 -15.79 -47.25
N LEU A 104 87.26 -16.77 -48.16
CA LEU A 104 86.14 -17.66 -48.49
C LEU A 104 85.74 -18.57 -47.34
N ASN A 105 86.71 -19.12 -46.61
CA ASN A 105 86.42 -19.92 -45.42
C ASN A 105 85.76 -19.06 -44.32
N LYS A 106 86.20 -17.81 -44.14
CA LYS A 106 85.58 -16.88 -43.20
C LYS A 106 84.14 -16.54 -43.59
N LEU A 107 83.88 -16.25 -44.87
CA LEU A 107 82.53 -16.03 -45.39
C LEU A 107 81.62 -17.26 -45.21
N ASN A 108 82.15 -18.47 -45.42
CA ASN A 108 81.38 -19.70 -45.27
C ASN A 108 81.01 -19.94 -43.80
N ILE A 109 81.93 -19.69 -42.86
CA ILE A 109 81.68 -19.77 -41.42
C ILE A 109 80.65 -18.71 -41.01
N ASP A 110 80.83 -17.44 -41.42
CA ASP A 110 79.91 -16.35 -41.09
C ASP A 110 78.49 -16.60 -41.67
N SER A 111 78.39 -17.24 -42.84
CA SER A 111 77.10 -17.61 -43.44
C SER A 111 76.37 -18.74 -42.69
N GLN A 112 77.11 -19.70 -42.13
CA GLN A 112 76.54 -20.77 -41.32
C GLN A 112 76.08 -20.26 -39.96
N ASP A 113 76.85 -19.37 -39.34
CA ASP A 113 76.47 -18.75 -38.06
C ASP A 113 75.22 -17.86 -38.21
N LEU A 114 75.09 -17.14 -39.33
CA LEU A 114 73.89 -16.35 -39.62
C LEU A 114 72.65 -17.25 -39.80
N ASP A 115 72.78 -18.37 -40.51
CA ASP A 115 71.66 -19.31 -40.73
C ASP A 115 71.21 -19.98 -39.42
N ASN A 116 72.16 -20.37 -38.57
CA ASN A 116 71.89 -20.93 -37.24
C ASN A 116 71.17 -19.92 -36.34
N LEU A 117 71.60 -18.66 -36.35
CA LEU A 117 70.99 -17.58 -35.56
C LEU A 117 69.57 -17.23 -36.04
N CYS A 118 69.34 -17.22 -37.35
CA CYS A 118 68.02 -17.05 -37.94
C CYS A 118 67.07 -18.21 -37.56
N ARG A 119 67.55 -19.46 -37.63
CA ARG A 119 66.75 -20.64 -37.24
C ARG A 119 66.40 -20.65 -35.76
N GLU A 120 67.37 -20.40 -34.89
CA GLU A 120 67.15 -20.39 -33.44
C GLU A 120 66.07 -19.35 -33.05
N LYS A 121 66.08 -18.18 -33.68
CA LYS A 121 65.08 -17.14 -33.41
C LYS A 121 63.72 -17.42 -34.02
N ALA A 122 63.67 -17.94 -35.24
CA ALA A 122 62.41 -18.37 -35.85
C ALA A 122 61.70 -19.41 -34.96
N ILE A 123 62.46 -20.34 -34.36
CA ILE A 123 61.94 -21.32 -33.40
C ILE A 123 61.46 -20.62 -32.12
N LYS A 124 62.24 -19.71 -31.53
CA LYS A 124 61.83 -18.98 -30.31
C LYS A 124 60.58 -18.13 -30.51
N GLU A 125 60.46 -17.43 -31.65
CA GLU A 125 59.26 -16.66 -31.98
C GLU A 125 58.05 -17.57 -32.19
N GLN A 126 58.22 -18.67 -32.93
CA GLN A 126 57.16 -19.66 -33.13
C GLN A 126 56.68 -20.27 -31.81
N ASP A 127 57.59 -20.60 -30.89
CA ASP A 127 57.25 -21.13 -29.57
C ASP A 127 56.55 -20.08 -28.70
N SER A 128 57.01 -18.82 -28.73
CA SER A 128 56.37 -17.73 -28.00
C SER A 128 54.95 -17.42 -28.53
N PHE A 129 54.76 -17.50 -29.83
CA PHE A 129 53.47 -17.32 -30.49
C PHE A 129 52.53 -18.48 -30.17
N LYS A 130 53.03 -19.73 -30.24
CA LYS A 130 52.25 -20.92 -29.88
C LYS A 130 51.82 -20.92 -28.41
N SER A 131 52.70 -20.50 -27.52
CA SER A 131 52.38 -20.31 -26.09
C SER A 131 51.29 -19.25 -25.90
N SER A 132 51.44 -18.08 -26.53
CA SER A 132 50.45 -16.99 -26.45
C SER A 132 49.09 -17.42 -27.03
N LEU A 133 49.09 -18.19 -28.12
CA LEU A 133 47.89 -18.73 -28.75
C LEU A 133 47.19 -19.75 -27.84
N SER A 134 47.95 -20.62 -27.16
CA SER A 134 47.41 -21.56 -26.18
C SER A 134 46.73 -20.84 -25.02
N VAL A 135 47.37 -19.82 -24.46
CA VAL A 135 46.81 -19.00 -23.37
C VAL A 135 45.52 -18.32 -23.81
N ALA A 136 45.50 -17.70 -24.99
CA ALA A 136 44.29 -17.08 -25.54
C ALA A 136 43.15 -18.08 -25.81
N PHE A 137 43.49 -19.33 -26.14
CA PHE A 137 42.51 -20.40 -26.35
C PHE A 137 41.89 -20.87 -25.02
N ASP A 138 42.73 -21.03 -24.00
CA ASP A 138 42.29 -21.38 -22.65
C ASP A 138 41.42 -20.28 -22.03
N GLU A 139 41.79 -19.01 -22.19
CA GLU A 139 40.97 -17.86 -21.78
C GLU A 139 39.61 -17.82 -22.50
N ASN A 140 39.57 -18.10 -23.81
CA ASN A 140 38.31 -18.19 -24.56
C ASN A 140 37.43 -19.35 -24.09
N LYS A 141 38.03 -20.47 -23.70
CA LYS A 141 37.30 -21.61 -23.15
C LYS A 141 36.68 -21.26 -21.80
N ASP A 142 37.43 -20.60 -20.92
CA ASP A 142 36.95 -20.12 -19.62
C ASP A 142 35.82 -19.08 -19.78
N LEU A 143 35.97 -18.14 -20.72
CA LEU A 143 34.92 -17.16 -21.03
C LEU A 143 33.63 -17.82 -21.54
N ARG A 144 33.74 -18.82 -22.42
CA ARG A 144 32.56 -19.59 -22.90
C ARG A 144 31.88 -20.34 -21.77
N GLN A 145 32.65 -20.89 -20.83
CA GLN A 145 32.09 -21.55 -19.66
C GLN A 145 31.35 -20.56 -18.76
N LYS A 146 31.95 -19.39 -18.46
CA LYS A 146 31.31 -18.33 -17.68
C LYS A 146 30.02 -17.82 -18.33
N ILE A 147 30.01 -17.64 -19.65
CA ILE A 147 28.79 -17.25 -20.40
C ILE A 147 27.69 -18.31 -20.23
N LYS A 148 28.05 -19.60 -20.28
CA LYS A 148 27.09 -20.68 -20.07
C LYS A 148 26.53 -20.68 -18.65
N GLU A 149 27.40 -20.59 -17.64
CA GLU A 149 27.00 -20.52 -16.23
C GLU A 149 26.09 -19.31 -15.95
N LEU A 150 26.40 -18.15 -16.54
CA LEU A 150 25.58 -16.94 -16.39
C LEU A 150 24.20 -17.12 -17.04
N ASN A 151 24.11 -17.79 -18.18
CA ASN A 151 22.84 -18.04 -18.86
C ASN A 151 21.98 -19.07 -18.10
N ASP A 152 22.62 -20.09 -17.51
CA ASP A 152 21.94 -21.05 -16.64
C ASP A 152 21.39 -20.35 -15.38
N TYR A 153 22.17 -19.45 -14.77
CA TYR A 153 21.72 -18.62 -13.65
C TYR A 153 20.56 -17.69 -14.04
N LEU A 154 20.64 -17.07 -15.23
CA LEU A 154 19.57 -16.21 -15.74
C LEU A 154 18.25 -16.97 -15.92
N ASN A 155 18.31 -18.19 -16.46
CA ASN A 155 17.13 -19.05 -16.64
C ASN A 155 16.50 -19.49 -15.32
N ILE A 156 17.32 -19.84 -14.33
CA ILE A 156 16.83 -20.19 -12.98
C ILE A 156 16.15 -18.97 -12.36
N SER A 157 16.80 -17.81 -12.42
CA SER A 157 16.25 -16.56 -11.89
C SER A 157 14.94 -16.16 -12.59
N SER A 158 14.84 -16.32 -13.92
CA SER A 158 13.59 -16.03 -14.63
C SER A 158 12.46 -16.99 -14.22
N GLN A 159 12.75 -18.27 -14.03
CA GLN A 159 11.77 -19.24 -13.52
C GLN A 159 11.30 -18.90 -12.11
N GLU A 160 12.21 -18.47 -11.24
CA GLU A 160 11.85 -18.00 -9.89
C GLU A 160 10.92 -16.79 -9.95
N VAL A 161 11.24 -15.80 -10.80
CA VAL A 161 10.39 -14.61 -11.01
C VAL A 161 8.99 -14.99 -11.50
N ASP A 162 8.88 -15.90 -12.47
CA ASP A 162 7.58 -16.37 -12.97
C ASP A 162 6.78 -17.11 -11.90
N SER A 163 7.45 -17.95 -11.10
CA SER A 163 6.82 -18.65 -9.99
C SER A 163 6.34 -17.69 -8.90
N LEU A 164 7.11 -16.64 -8.62
CA LEU A 164 6.78 -15.61 -7.64
C LEU A 164 5.57 -14.79 -8.12
N LYS A 165 5.56 -14.43 -9.40
CA LYS A 165 4.46 -13.70 -10.04
C LYS A 165 3.16 -14.49 -9.96
N SER A 166 3.19 -15.78 -10.28
CA SER A 166 2.03 -16.68 -10.15
C SER A 166 1.50 -16.75 -8.71
N LYS A 167 2.39 -16.85 -7.71
CA LYS A 167 2.00 -16.83 -6.29
C LYS A 167 1.37 -15.50 -5.88
N VAL A 168 1.92 -14.39 -6.36
CA VAL A 168 1.38 -13.05 -6.11
C VAL A 168 0.00 -12.90 -6.74
N ASP A 169 -0.20 -13.33 -7.99
CA ASP A 169 -1.49 -13.27 -8.66
C ASP A 169 -2.57 -14.12 -7.96
N LEU A 170 -2.19 -15.30 -7.46
CA LEU A 170 -3.09 -16.14 -6.65
C LEU A 170 -3.45 -15.47 -5.32
N ALA A 171 -2.47 -14.92 -4.61
CA ALA A 171 -2.70 -14.23 -3.34
C ALA A 171 -3.57 -12.97 -3.51
N ILE A 172 -3.39 -12.24 -4.62
CA ILE A 172 -4.25 -11.09 -4.96
C ILE A 172 -5.68 -11.57 -5.19
N LYS A 173 -5.90 -12.62 -6.00
CA LYS A 173 -7.24 -13.15 -6.27
C LYS A 173 -7.95 -13.64 -5.02
N GLU A 174 -7.25 -14.37 -4.16
CA GLU A 174 -7.78 -14.86 -2.88
C GLU A 174 -8.18 -13.67 -1.98
N LYS A 175 -7.29 -12.68 -1.82
CA LYS A 175 -7.58 -11.50 -1.01
C LYS A 175 -8.68 -10.61 -1.57
N THR A 176 -8.80 -10.49 -2.89
CA THR A 176 -9.92 -9.75 -3.51
C THR A 176 -11.25 -10.46 -3.28
N ALA A 177 -11.29 -11.79 -3.38
CA ALA A 177 -12.51 -12.56 -3.12
C ALA A 177 -12.92 -12.50 -1.63
N ASP A 178 -11.95 -12.58 -0.72
CA ASP A 178 -12.20 -12.39 0.72
C ASP A 178 -12.74 -10.98 1.04
N LEU A 179 -12.17 -9.96 0.40
CA LEU A 179 -12.63 -8.57 0.56
C LEU A 179 -14.05 -8.38 0.03
N GLU A 180 -14.37 -8.92 -1.14
CA GLU A 180 -15.72 -8.87 -1.71
C GLU A 180 -16.74 -9.59 -0.83
N ASN A 181 -16.41 -10.80 -0.35
CA ASN A 181 -17.27 -11.56 0.56
C ASN A 181 -17.47 -10.83 1.90
N THR A 182 -16.42 -10.21 2.42
CA THR A 182 -16.50 -9.41 3.67
C THR A 182 -17.34 -8.17 3.46
N ALA A 183 -17.14 -7.44 2.36
CA ALA A 183 -17.92 -6.26 2.00
C ALA A 183 -19.41 -6.60 1.81
N ALA A 184 -19.72 -7.71 1.14
CA ALA A 184 -21.08 -8.20 1.00
C ALA A 184 -21.71 -8.56 2.36
N THR A 185 -20.97 -9.25 3.23
CA THR A 185 -21.43 -9.61 4.57
C THR A 185 -21.69 -8.38 5.44
N VAL A 186 -20.79 -7.40 5.42
CA VAL A 186 -20.95 -6.14 6.16
C VAL A 186 -22.16 -5.35 5.64
N THR A 187 -22.33 -5.28 4.32
CA THR A 187 -23.48 -4.60 3.71
C THR A 187 -24.80 -5.27 4.10
N ASN A 188 -24.87 -6.60 4.04
CA ASN A 188 -26.07 -7.35 4.44
C ASN A 188 -26.38 -7.18 5.94
N LYS A 189 -25.35 -7.19 6.80
CA LYS A 189 -25.54 -6.92 8.24
C LYS A 189 -26.00 -5.49 8.50
N TYR A 190 -25.52 -4.52 7.72
CA TYR A 190 -25.96 -3.13 7.85
C TYR A 190 -27.42 -2.95 7.45
N ILE A 191 -27.84 -3.56 6.34
CA ILE A 191 -29.25 -3.53 5.89
C ILE A 191 -30.16 -4.20 6.92
N ASP A 192 -29.81 -5.40 7.38
CA ASP A 192 -30.58 -6.11 8.42
C ASP A 192 -30.65 -5.29 9.73
N PHE A 193 -29.55 -4.65 10.12
CA PHE A 193 -29.54 -3.78 11.30
C PHE A 193 -30.42 -2.54 11.12
N ASP A 194 -30.41 -1.91 9.95
CA ASP A 194 -31.27 -0.76 9.64
C ASP A 194 -32.75 -1.13 9.66
N ASP A 195 -33.11 -2.29 9.08
CA ASP A 195 -34.47 -2.81 9.10
C ASP A 195 -34.92 -3.16 10.54
N GLN A 196 -34.04 -3.78 11.33
CA GLN A 196 -34.30 -4.05 12.74
C GLN A 196 -34.47 -2.77 13.56
N MET A 197 -33.69 -1.72 13.27
CA MET A 197 -33.81 -0.43 13.94
C MET A 197 -35.13 0.26 13.60
N LYS A 198 -35.52 0.29 12.32
CA LYS A 198 -36.82 0.84 11.90
C LYS A 198 -37.99 0.09 12.55
N SER A 199 -37.92 -1.24 12.59
CA SER A 199 -38.95 -2.05 13.26
C SER A 199 -39.00 -1.79 14.77
N LYS A 200 -37.85 -1.62 15.43
CA LYS A 200 -37.79 -1.28 16.86
C LYS A 200 -38.30 0.13 17.13
N GLU A 201 -37.99 1.09 16.28
CA GLU A 201 -38.52 2.46 16.37
C GLU A 201 -40.04 2.46 16.27
N GLU A 202 -40.61 1.71 15.33
CA GLU A 202 -42.06 1.54 15.21
C GLU A 202 -42.66 0.87 16.46
N GLN A 203 -42.01 -0.17 17.00
CA GLN A 203 -42.43 -0.80 18.25
C GLN A 203 -42.37 0.15 19.44
N ILE A 204 -41.31 0.96 19.55
CA ILE A 204 -41.16 1.98 20.61
C ILE A 204 -42.25 3.04 20.46
N ASN A 205 -42.50 3.54 19.25
CA ASN A 205 -43.54 4.53 19.00
C ASN A 205 -44.94 3.97 19.33
N ASN A 206 -45.22 2.72 18.94
CA ASN A 206 -46.46 2.04 19.29
C ASN A 206 -46.57 1.78 20.80
N MET A 207 -45.49 1.37 21.46
CA MET A 207 -45.47 1.14 22.90
C MET A 207 -45.61 2.45 23.67
N LEU A 208 -44.89 3.50 23.28
CA LEU A 208 -44.99 4.83 23.90
C LEU A 208 -46.39 5.39 23.72
N GLY A 209 -47.00 5.28 22.55
CA GLY A 209 -48.39 5.66 22.30
C GLY A 209 -49.36 4.92 23.21
N ARG A 210 -49.28 3.58 23.27
CA ARG A 210 -50.17 2.76 24.09
C ARG A 210 -49.96 2.93 25.60
N VAL A 211 -48.72 3.04 26.06
CA VAL A 211 -48.38 3.15 27.49
C VAL A 211 -48.69 4.55 28.02
N SER A 212 -48.36 5.61 27.27
CA SER A 212 -48.64 6.98 27.71
C SER A 212 -50.13 7.29 27.75
N GLY A 213 -50.89 6.95 26.69
CA GLY A 213 -52.33 7.14 26.64
C GLY A 213 -53.07 6.35 27.72
N ALA A 214 -52.74 5.05 27.88
CA ALA A 214 -53.38 4.21 28.88
C ALA A 214 -53.04 4.61 30.32
N THR A 215 -51.79 5.02 30.60
CA THR A 215 -51.38 5.40 31.96
C THR A 215 -52.04 6.71 32.39
N ILE A 216 -52.05 7.72 31.53
CA ILE A 216 -52.67 9.02 31.83
C ILE A 216 -54.19 8.85 32.03
N SER A 217 -54.85 8.13 31.13
CA SER A 217 -56.29 7.82 31.24
C SER A 217 -56.65 7.06 32.54
N LYS A 218 -55.81 6.08 32.91
CA LYS A 218 -55.96 5.32 34.16
C LYS A 218 -55.79 6.21 35.39
N GLU A 219 -54.83 7.13 35.38
CA GLU A 219 -54.58 8.05 36.50
C GLU A 219 -55.74 9.02 36.72
N PHE A 220 -56.34 9.55 35.64
CA PHE A 220 -57.58 10.34 35.73
C PHE A 220 -58.76 9.53 36.27
N SER A 221 -58.90 8.27 35.83
CA SER A 221 -59.95 7.37 36.31
C SER A 221 -59.80 7.06 37.81
N ILE A 222 -58.57 6.80 38.26
CA ILE A 222 -58.26 6.57 39.69
C ILE A 222 -58.56 7.83 40.51
N SER A 223 -58.15 9.00 40.02
CA SER A 223 -58.41 10.28 40.68
C SER A 223 -59.91 10.56 40.77
N GLY A 224 -60.69 10.28 39.72
CA GLY A 224 -62.15 10.37 39.75
C GLY A 224 -62.79 9.43 40.78
N ILE A 225 -62.32 8.19 40.90
CA ILE A 225 -62.80 7.24 41.91
C ILE A 225 -62.49 7.73 43.33
N LYS A 226 -61.29 8.28 43.56
CA LYS A 226 -60.91 8.86 44.85
C LYS A 226 -61.85 10.01 45.24
N GLU A 227 -62.11 10.94 44.32
CA GLU A 227 -63.03 12.07 44.53
C GLU A 227 -64.48 11.60 44.80
N LEU A 228 -64.96 10.60 44.07
CA LEU A 228 -66.28 10.02 44.31
C LEU A 228 -66.37 9.33 45.67
N ASN A 229 -65.30 8.68 46.13
CA ASN A 229 -65.26 8.09 47.46
C ASN A 229 -65.30 9.17 48.56
N LEU A 230 -64.57 10.28 48.39
CA LEU A 230 -64.69 11.44 49.28
C LEU A 230 -66.13 11.96 49.31
N TYR A 231 -66.76 12.12 48.14
CA TYR A 231 -68.17 12.48 48.04
C TYR A 231 -69.09 11.57 48.89
N TYR A 232 -68.95 10.25 48.75
CA TYR A 232 -69.76 9.30 49.53
C TYR A 232 -69.51 9.42 51.04
N ASN A 233 -68.26 9.63 51.44
CA ASN A 233 -67.91 9.84 52.84
C ASN A 233 -68.53 11.13 53.39
N PHE A 234 -68.40 12.25 52.68
CA PHE A 234 -69.05 13.51 53.05
C PHE A 234 -70.57 13.38 53.11
N ARG A 235 -71.18 12.64 52.17
CA ARG A 235 -72.64 12.42 52.19
C ARG A 235 -73.10 11.64 53.41
N LYS A 236 -72.31 10.66 53.89
CA LYS A 236 -72.59 9.96 55.16
C LYS A 236 -72.55 10.92 56.35
N TRP A 237 -71.57 11.83 56.40
CA TRP A 237 -71.49 12.86 57.44
C TRP A 237 -72.68 13.83 57.41
N VAL A 238 -73.07 14.30 56.23
CA VAL A 238 -74.24 15.20 56.07
C VAL A 238 -75.52 14.50 56.54
N ILE A 239 -75.74 13.24 56.16
CA ILE A 239 -76.92 12.47 56.63
C ILE A 239 -76.88 12.30 58.15
N GLY A 240 -75.70 12.02 58.72
CA GLY A 240 -75.50 11.92 60.17
C GLY A 240 -75.85 13.22 60.91
N LEU A 241 -75.34 14.36 60.44
CA LEU A 241 -75.66 15.67 61.02
C LEU A 241 -77.13 16.05 60.85
N LEU A 242 -77.72 15.77 59.69
CA LEU A 242 -79.14 16.05 59.43
C LEU A 242 -80.06 15.23 60.35
N ALA A 243 -79.68 13.99 60.68
CA ALA A 243 -80.38 13.18 61.67
C ALA A 243 -80.11 13.63 63.12
N MET A 244 -78.93 14.18 63.39
CA MET A 244 -78.55 14.70 64.70
C MET A 244 -79.32 15.97 65.09
N ILE A 245 -79.59 16.88 64.15
CA ILE A 245 -80.32 18.14 64.41
C ILE A 245 -81.68 17.91 65.10
N PRO A 246 -82.62 17.11 64.56
CA PRO A 246 -83.89 16.85 65.25
C PRO A 246 -83.70 16.08 66.56
N GLY A 247 -82.70 15.21 66.65
CA GLY A 247 -82.34 14.52 67.90
C GLY A 247 -81.93 15.49 69.01
N VAL A 248 -81.10 16.48 68.68
CA VAL A 248 -80.70 17.56 69.61
C VAL A 248 -81.91 18.40 69.99
N ILE A 249 -82.80 18.74 69.06
CA ILE A 249 -84.03 19.50 69.36
C ILE A 249 -84.92 18.73 70.35
N VAL A 250 -85.20 17.45 70.11
CA VAL A 250 -86.00 16.60 71.00
C VAL A 250 -85.33 16.45 72.38
N PHE A 251 -84.03 16.23 72.41
CA PHE A 251 -83.24 16.15 73.64
C PHE A 251 -83.33 17.44 74.45
N LEU A 252 -83.17 18.60 73.80
CA LEU A 252 -83.27 19.91 74.45
C LEU A 252 -84.68 20.17 75.00
N ILE A 253 -85.75 19.75 74.30
CA ILE A 253 -87.14 19.89 74.79
C ILE A 253 -87.38 19.01 76.02
N PHE A 254 -86.91 17.75 75.99
CA PHE A 254 -87.09 16.82 77.11
C PHE A 254 -86.42 17.32 78.40
N PHE A 255 -85.17 17.78 78.33
CA PHE A 255 -84.45 18.31 79.48
C PHE A 255 -84.97 19.68 79.93
N ALA A 256 -85.47 20.51 79.02
CA ALA A 256 -86.09 21.79 79.36
C ALA A 256 -87.33 21.64 80.27
N GLY A 257 -88.06 20.53 80.18
CA GLY A 257 -89.24 20.28 81.00
C GLY A 257 -88.97 20.09 82.50
N GLN A 258 -87.71 19.91 82.92
CA GLN A 258 -87.35 19.63 84.31
C GLN A 258 -86.74 20.82 85.06
N VAL A 259 -86.35 21.91 84.37
CA VAL A 259 -85.61 23.04 84.97
C VAL A 259 -86.14 24.37 84.42
N THR A 260 -86.36 25.35 85.29
CA THR A 260 -86.74 26.72 84.90
C THR A 260 -85.67 27.35 84.02
N ILE A 261 -86.02 27.64 82.76
CA ILE A 261 -85.10 28.12 81.72
C ILE A 261 -84.75 29.59 81.97
N LEU A 262 -83.47 29.91 82.20
CA LEU A 262 -82.97 31.29 82.12
C LEU A 262 -82.77 31.71 80.65
N SER A 263 -83.00 32.99 80.34
CA SER A 263 -82.87 33.56 78.99
C SER A 263 -81.49 33.30 78.34
N THR A 264 -80.43 33.22 79.13
CA THR A 264 -79.06 32.95 78.66
C THR A 264 -78.91 31.55 78.05
N GLU A 265 -79.59 30.54 78.60
CA GLU A 265 -79.50 29.16 78.10
C GLU A 265 -80.19 29.00 76.75
N PHE A 266 -81.24 29.77 76.49
CA PHE A 266 -81.95 29.76 75.21
C PHE A 266 -81.04 30.20 74.05
N PHE A 267 -80.28 31.28 74.24
CA PHE A 267 -79.34 31.76 73.21
C PHE A 267 -78.20 30.78 72.93
N LEU A 268 -77.68 30.09 73.96
CA LEU A 268 -76.67 29.05 73.78
C LEU A 268 -77.21 27.86 72.97
N ARG A 269 -78.45 27.42 73.26
CA ARG A 269 -79.13 26.35 72.52
C ARG A 269 -79.38 26.75 71.06
N LEU A 270 -79.81 27.98 70.82
CA LEU A 270 -80.01 28.51 69.46
C LEU A 270 -78.69 28.61 68.68
N SER A 271 -77.65 29.14 69.31
CA SER A 271 -76.31 29.23 68.69
C SER A 271 -75.75 27.86 68.31
N LEU A 272 -76.01 26.82 69.12
CA LEU A 272 -75.60 25.45 68.84
C LEU A 272 -76.30 24.88 67.61
N ILE A 273 -77.62 25.09 67.49
CA ILE A 273 -78.41 24.65 66.33
C ILE A 273 -77.93 25.39 65.06
N VAL A 274 -77.75 26.71 65.13
CA VAL A 274 -77.27 27.51 64.00
C VAL A 274 -75.87 27.06 63.55
N SER A 275 -74.97 26.76 64.49
CA SER A 275 -73.64 26.21 64.18
C SER A 275 -73.70 24.85 63.48
N LEU A 276 -74.55 23.93 63.97
CA LEU A 276 -74.78 22.62 63.33
C LEU A 276 -75.36 22.76 61.92
N VAL A 277 -76.31 23.67 61.71
CA VAL A 277 -76.89 23.93 60.39
C VAL A 277 -75.85 24.51 59.43
N ALA A 278 -75.02 25.46 59.88
CA ALA A 278 -73.93 26.01 59.08
C ALA A 278 -72.91 24.94 58.69
N LEU A 279 -72.49 24.09 59.64
CA LEU A 279 -71.57 22.98 59.40
C LEU A 279 -72.15 21.97 58.41
N THR A 280 -73.42 21.60 58.57
CA THR A 280 -74.13 20.67 57.67
C THR A 280 -74.22 21.23 56.25
N THR A 281 -74.53 22.53 56.12
CA THR A 281 -74.63 23.21 54.83
C THR A 281 -73.27 23.29 54.13
N TYR A 282 -72.19 23.57 54.87
CA TYR A 282 -70.83 23.56 54.33
C TYR A 282 -70.42 22.17 53.83
N LEU A 283 -70.62 21.13 54.64
CA LEU A 283 -70.34 19.73 54.27
C LEU A 283 -71.16 19.29 53.04
N ALA A 284 -72.41 19.75 52.93
CA ALA A 284 -73.24 19.48 51.77
C ALA A 284 -72.71 20.16 50.49
N ARG A 285 -72.24 21.41 50.60
CA ARG A 285 -71.61 22.14 49.49
C ARG A 285 -70.32 21.45 49.04
N GLU A 286 -69.47 21.07 49.98
CA GLU A 286 -68.21 20.40 49.68
C GLU A 286 -68.43 18.99 49.09
N SER A 287 -69.43 18.26 49.57
CA SER A 287 -69.87 17.00 48.97
C SER A 287 -70.26 17.20 47.49
N SER A 288 -71.05 18.22 47.18
CA SER A 288 -71.42 18.54 45.79
C SER A 288 -70.19 18.86 44.93
N LYS A 289 -69.22 19.62 45.47
CA LYS A 289 -67.95 19.92 44.79
C LYS A 289 -67.21 18.64 44.38
N HIS A 290 -66.96 17.73 45.33
CA HIS A 290 -66.28 16.45 45.06
C HIS A 290 -67.02 15.59 44.04
N ARG A 291 -68.36 15.60 44.01
CA ARG A 291 -69.14 14.90 42.98
C ARG A 291 -68.88 15.47 41.58
N THR A 292 -68.92 16.79 41.45
CA THR A 292 -68.69 17.43 40.15
C THR A 292 -67.25 17.21 39.67
N LEU A 293 -66.29 17.25 40.59
CA LEU A 293 -64.88 17.03 40.29
C LEU A 293 -64.61 15.57 39.89
N GLY A 294 -65.15 14.61 40.65
CA GLY A 294 -65.05 13.18 40.33
C GLY A 294 -65.64 12.84 38.96
N ASN A 295 -66.82 13.38 38.64
CA ASN A 295 -67.43 13.19 37.33
C ASN A 295 -66.58 13.79 36.19
N LYS A 296 -66.00 14.98 36.39
CA LYS A 296 -65.10 15.60 35.40
C LYS A 296 -63.86 14.73 35.16
N TYR A 297 -63.21 14.22 36.20
CA TYR A 297 -62.05 13.36 36.06
C TYR A 297 -62.38 12.02 35.40
N THR A 298 -63.50 11.38 35.77
CA THR A 298 -63.95 10.16 35.11
C THR A 298 -64.30 10.39 33.63
N GLN A 299 -64.99 11.49 33.29
CA GLN A 299 -65.27 11.84 31.89
C GLN A 299 -63.98 12.11 31.12
N THR A 300 -63.03 12.82 31.72
CA THR A 300 -61.73 13.13 31.09
C THR A 300 -60.94 11.84 30.85
N GLY A 301 -60.88 10.92 31.83
CA GLY A 301 -60.28 9.60 31.66
C GLY A 301 -60.94 8.80 30.53
N LEU A 302 -62.28 8.77 30.48
CA LEU A 302 -63.01 8.12 29.38
C LEU A 302 -62.70 8.74 28.03
N TYR A 303 -62.74 10.07 27.90
CA TYR A 303 -62.44 10.77 26.66
C TYR A 303 -61.01 10.48 26.19
N LEU A 304 -60.03 10.52 27.08
CA LEU A 304 -58.64 10.17 26.76
C LEU A 304 -58.50 8.70 26.35
N ASN A 305 -59.21 7.77 27.00
CA ASN A 305 -59.21 6.36 26.63
C ASN A 305 -59.82 6.10 25.25
N THR A 306 -60.87 6.85 24.91
CA THR A 306 -61.55 6.72 23.61
C THR A 306 -60.84 7.49 22.50
N LEU A 307 -60.00 8.47 22.83
CA LEU A 307 -59.39 9.36 21.86
C LEU A 307 -58.50 8.62 20.86
N ASP A 308 -57.68 7.69 21.33
CA ASP A 308 -56.73 6.94 20.49
C ASP A 308 -57.40 6.18 19.33
N PRO A 309 -58.45 5.36 19.54
CA PRO A 309 -59.13 4.68 18.43
C PRO A 309 -59.88 5.63 17.48
N TYR A 310 -60.36 6.79 17.95
CA TYR A 310 -60.95 7.79 17.06
C TYR A 310 -59.88 8.48 16.19
N LEU A 311 -58.75 8.85 16.80
CA LEU A 311 -57.63 9.49 16.12
C LEU A 311 -56.93 8.60 15.08
N GLU A 312 -56.99 7.28 15.26
CA GLU A 312 -56.40 6.30 14.34
C GLU A 312 -57.06 6.32 12.95
N SER A 313 -58.35 6.69 12.88
CA SER A 313 -59.10 6.81 11.61
C SER A 313 -58.88 8.11 10.84
N LEU A 314 -58.19 9.10 11.45
CA LEU A 314 -57.90 10.39 10.83
C LEU A 314 -56.51 10.43 10.18
N GLU A 315 -56.35 11.29 9.18
CA GLU A 315 -55.08 11.57 8.50
C GLU A 315 -54.03 12.14 9.49
N ILE A 316 -52.75 11.83 9.27
CA ILE A 316 -51.65 12.14 10.22
C ILE A 316 -51.59 13.63 10.60
N LEU A 317 -51.84 14.54 9.65
CA LEU A 317 -51.76 15.98 9.90
C LEU A 317 -52.88 16.47 10.83
N GLU A 318 -54.10 15.99 10.62
CA GLU A 318 -55.24 16.34 11.47
C GLU A 318 -55.12 15.72 12.87
N ARG A 319 -54.60 14.49 12.94
CA ARG A 319 -54.29 13.80 14.20
C ARG A 319 -53.34 14.61 15.09
N ASN A 320 -52.25 15.11 14.51
CA ASN A 320 -51.25 15.87 15.26
C ASN A 320 -51.80 17.24 15.73
N LYS A 321 -52.62 17.89 14.89
CA LYS A 321 -53.31 19.14 15.25
C LYS A 321 -54.26 18.94 16.43
N ILE A 322 -55.09 17.89 16.39
CA ILE A 322 -56.04 17.57 17.46
C ILE A 322 -55.29 17.18 18.75
N LYS A 323 -54.21 16.39 18.67
CA LYS A 323 -53.37 16.05 19.84
C LYS A 323 -52.77 17.29 20.50
N SER A 324 -52.28 18.25 19.69
CA SER A 324 -51.72 19.50 20.21
C SER A 324 -52.79 20.35 20.90
N GLU A 325 -53.96 20.53 20.29
CA GLU A 325 -55.07 21.29 20.87
C GLU A 325 -55.60 20.65 22.16
N LEU A 326 -55.70 19.33 22.20
CA LEU A 326 -56.12 18.59 23.40
C LEU A 326 -55.09 18.66 24.51
N ALA A 327 -53.79 18.57 24.20
CA ALA A 327 -52.74 18.75 25.19
C ALA A 327 -52.83 20.17 25.81
N LEU A 328 -52.98 21.20 24.98
CA LEU A 328 -53.16 22.57 25.48
C LEU A 328 -54.41 22.67 26.38
N LYS A 329 -55.55 22.13 25.94
CA LYS A 329 -56.77 22.18 26.75
C LYS A 329 -56.63 21.40 28.05
N LEU A 330 -56.03 20.21 28.04
CA LEU A 330 -55.92 19.37 29.23
C LEU A 330 -54.97 19.97 30.27
N PHE A 331 -53.81 20.48 29.86
CA PHE A 331 -52.81 21.01 30.79
C PHE A 331 -53.10 22.44 31.25
N PHE A 332 -53.65 23.31 30.39
CA PHE A 332 -53.93 24.70 30.76
C PHE A 332 -55.32 24.91 31.39
N SER A 333 -56.31 24.03 31.14
CA SER A 333 -57.63 24.16 31.80
C SER A 333 -57.64 23.73 33.27
N LEU A 334 -56.57 23.09 33.75
CA LEU A 334 -56.44 22.65 35.14
C LEU A 334 -56.10 23.80 36.10
N ASP A 335 -55.42 24.86 35.61
CA ASP A 335 -54.99 25.98 36.47
C ASP A 335 -56.06 27.07 36.65
N ASP A 336 -56.98 27.24 35.69
CA ASP A 336 -57.87 28.41 35.68
C ASP A 336 -59.19 28.25 36.46
N LYS A 337 -59.54 27.05 36.95
CA LYS A 337 -60.87 26.79 37.56
C LYS A 337 -60.91 26.53 39.06
N ASP A 338 -59.77 26.53 39.76
CA ASP A 338 -59.79 26.44 41.23
C ASP A 338 -59.87 27.83 41.90
N ASN A 339 -59.70 28.92 41.13
CA ASN A 339 -59.75 30.29 41.65
C ASN A 339 -61.07 31.06 41.37
N SER A 340 -62.04 30.49 40.64
CA SER A 340 -63.30 31.19 40.31
C SER A 340 -64.52 30.75 41.11
N ASP A 341 -64.47 29.62 41.83
CA ASP A 341 -65.59 29.09 42.62
C ASP A 341 -65.53 29.50 44.11
N SER A 342 -64.50 30.25 44.50
CA SER A 342 -64.50 31.11 45.69
C SER A 342 -65.37 32.35 45.44
N MET A 343 -66.63 32.16 45.03
CA MET A 343 -67.65 33.18 45.25
C MET A 343 -67.80 33.33 46.77
N PRO A 344 -67.36 34.45 47.38
CA PRO A 344 -67.82 34.77 48.72
C PRO A 344 -69.35 34.82 48.62
N ILE A 345 -70.03 34.20 49.59
CA ILE A 345 -71.48 34.32 49.72
C ILE A 345 -71.79 35.81 49.61
N ASN A 346 -72.43 36.25 48.52
CA ASN A 346 -72.87 37.63 48.41
C ASN A 346 -74.02 37.76 49.41
N PRO A 347 -73.86 38.48 50.54
CA PRO A 347 -74.89 38.56 51.55
C PRO A 347 -76.19 39.20 51.02
N GLN A 348 -76.14 39.83 49.84
CA GLN A 348 -77.31 40.43 49.19
C GLN A 348 -78.30 39.40 48.60
N GLU A 349 -77.89 38.18 48.26
CA GLU A 349 -78.83 37.15 47.75
C GLU A 349 -79.64 36.46 48.86
N VAL A 350 -79.21 36.54 50.11
CA VAL A 350 -79.91 35.92 51.26
C VAL A 350 -80.98 36.86 51.85
N ILE A 351 -80.90 38.17 51.57
CA ILE A 351 -81.80 39.19 52.14
C ILE A 351 -83.00 39.52 51.23
N ASN A 352 -82.94 39.19 49.93
CA ASN A 352 -83.99 39.50 48.95
C ASN A 352 -84.84 38.30 48.53
N LYS A 353 -85.02 37.30 49.40
CA LYS A 353 -85.95 36.18 49.18
C LYS A 353 -86.98 36.05 50.28
#